data_AF-A0A3R7HX23-F1
#
_entry.id   AF-A0A3R7HX23-F1
#
_cell.length_a   1.000
_cell.length_b   1.000
_cell.length_c   1.000
_cell.angle_alpha   90.00
_cell.angle_beta   90.00
_cell.angle_gamma   90.00
#
_symmetry.space_group_name_H-M   'P 1'
#
loop_
_entity.id
_entity.type
_entity.pdbx_description
1 polymer ?
#
loop_
_entity_poly.entity_id
_entity_poly.type
_entity_poly.pdbx_seq_one_letter_code
_entity_poly.pdbx_strand_id
1 'polypeptide(L)'
;MTTTAQSQQPQCEQTDTTATAPCHPAPGTEYPFSISDIAHATAQLLGEGWSAESGPWGTSGVVSSPYPTGTGFEFLVDYECDLVIHYERYACDAFPENPELPRDVHACDGGIYLGAACAADGLEDLARRSAAAIRAITGR
;
A
#
# COMPACT_ATOMS: atom_id res chain seq x y z
N MET A 1 62.56 42.94 25.74
CA MET A 1 62.47 41.83 24.77
C MET A 1 61.81 40.63 25.43
N THR A 2 60.48 40.50 25.33
CA THR A 2 59.77 39.21 25.28
C THR A 2 58.37 39.50 24.75
N THR A 3 58.10 39.05 23.53
CA THR A 3 56.83 39.20 22.83
C THR A 3 55.96 37.98 23.14
N THR A 4 54.77 38.20 23.69
CA THR A 4 53.74 37.16 23.83
C THR A 4 52.91 37.13 22.55
N ALA A 5 52.92 36.01 21.84
CA ALA A 5 52.07 35.76 20.69
C ALA A 5 50.65 35.40 21.15
N GLN A 6 49.65 36.20 20.74
CA GLN A 6 48.24 35.80 20.74
C GLN A 6 47.86 35.39 19.32
N SER A 7 47.53 34.12 19.15
CA SER A 7 47.01 33.56 17.90
C SER A 7 45.54 34.00 17.73
N GLN A 8 45.27 34.85 16.74
CA GLN A 8 43.93 35.06 16.21
C GLN A 8 43.68 34.00 15.13
N GLN A 9 42.67 33.16 15.32
CA GLN A 9 42.17 32.26 14.28
C GLN A 9 41.46 33.07 13.18
N PRO A 10 41.59 32.69 11.90
CA PRO A 10 40.75 33.27 10.85
C PRO A 10 39.30 32.80 11.06
N GLN A 11 38.37 33.75 11.10
CA GLN A 11 36.94 33.46 11.02
C GLN A 11 36.66 32.88 9.64
N CYS A 12 36.25 31.61 9.59
CA CYS A 12 35.66 31.04 8.39
C CYS A 12 34.39 31.83 8.06
N GLU A 13 34.40 32.53 6.93
CA GLU A 13 33.20 33.07 6.30
C GLU A 13 32.21 31.91 6.13
N GLN A 14 31.10 31.96 6.88
CA GLN A 14 29.95 31.09 6.64
C GLN A 14 29.28 31.57 5.37
N THR A 15 29.64 30.94 4.25
CA THR A 15 28.78 30.92 3.07
C THR A 15 27.50 30.19 3.46
N ASP A 16 26.42 30.96 3.58
CA ASP A 16 25.05 30.51 3.78
C ASP A 16 24.59 29.77 2.51
N THR A 17 25.08 28.54 2.35
CA THR A 17 24.53 27.60 1.38
C THR A 17 23.27 27.06 2.02
N THR A 18 22.11 27.62 1.66
CA THR A 18 20.82 27.02 1.95
C THR A 18 20.83 25.63 1.33
N ALA A 19 21.15 24.62 2.15
CA ALA A 19 21.05 23.23 1.76
C ALA A 19 19.57 22.95 1.52
N THR A 20 19.14 22.99 0.25
CA THR A 20 17.85 22.46 -0.16
C THR A 20 17.82 21.01 0.31
N ALA A 21 17.00 20.72 1.33
CA ALA A 21 16.77 19.35 1.76
C ALA A 21 16.39 18.54 0.50
N PRO A 22 16.96 17.33 0.30
CA PRO A 22 16.58 16.50 -0.84
C PRO A 22 15.06 16.35 -0.82
N CYS A 23 14.40 16.86 -1.86
CA CYS A 23 12.97 16.73 -2.04
C CYS A 23 12.70 15.25 -2.32
N HIS A 24 12.34 14.50 -1.27
CA HIS A 24 11.79 13.17 -1.44
C HIS A 24 10.32 13.35 -1.80
N PRO A 25 9.90 13.06 -3.05
CA PRO A 25 8.50 13.13 -3.41
C PRO A 25 7.69 12.18 -2.54
N ALA A 26 6.43 12.54 -2.28
CA ALA A 26 5.53 11.66 -1.56
C ALA A 26 5.39 10.32 -2.31
N PRO A 27 5.39 9.17 -1.63
CA PRO A 27 5.04 7.90 -2.26
C PRO A 27 3.69 8.00 -2.98
N GLY A 28 3.59 7.44 -4.18
CA GLY A 28 2.41 7.48 -5.06
C GLY A 28 2.38 8.66 -6.05
N THR A 29 3.16 9.75 -5.85
CA THR A 29 3.12 10.92 -6.75
C THR A 29 4.27 10.98 -7.76
N GLU A 30 5.43 10.43 -7.42
CA GLU A 30 6.59 10.32 -8.34
C GLU A 30 7.23 8.91 -8.30
N TYR A 31 7.18 8.24 -7.13
CA TYR A 31 7.53 6.82 -6.98
C TYR A 31 6.29 6.02 -6.58
N PRO A 32 5.86 5.01 -7.35
CA PRO A 32 4.73 4.17 -6.97
C PRO A 32 5.03 3.43 -5.66
N PHE A 33 4.01 3.25 -4.80
CA PHE A 33 4.10 2.34 -3.65
C PHE A 33 4.15 0.89 -4.13
N SER A 34 4.70 0.01 -3.29
CA SER A 34 4.65 -1.42 -3.53
C SER A 34 3.21 -1.93 -3.39
N ILE A 35 2.82 -2.95 -4.14
CA ILE A 35 1.50 -3.59 -4.01
C ILE A 35 1.31 -4.14 -2.60
N SER A 36 2.40 -4.62 -1.98
CA SER A 36 2.41 -5.02 -0.57
C SER A 36 1.99 -3.91 0.39
N ASP A 37 2.30 -2.65 0.10
CA ASP A 37 1.89 -1.52 0.95
C ASP A 37 0.37 -1.39 0.97
N ILE A 38 -0.27 -1.59 -0.19
CA ILE A 38 -1.74 -1.59 -0.33
C ILE A 38 -2.33 -2.74 0.49
N ALA A 39 -1.76 -3.94 0.40
CA ALA A 39 -2.21 -5.10 1.17
C ALA A 39 -2.11 -4.84 2.69
N HIS A 40 -0.97 -4.31 3.17
CA HIS A 40 -0.79 -3.97 4.58
C HIS A 40 -1.75 -2.88 5.06
N ALA A 41 -1.91 -1.80 4.29
CA ALA A 41 -2.87 -0.75 4.62
C ALA A 41 -4.31 -1.28 4.60
N THR A 42 -4.64 -2.20 3.68
CA THR A 42 -5.96 -2.84 3.61
C THR A 42 -6.22 -3.70 4.84
N ALA A 43 -5.28 -4.55 5.25
CA ALA A 43 -5.41 -5.38 6.45
C ALA A 43 -5.61 -4.52 7.71
N GLN A 44 -4.89 -3.41 7.84
CA GLN A 44 -5.09 -2.45 8.94
C GLN A 44 -6.52 -1.89 8.97
N LEU A 45 -7.08 -1.56 7.80
CA LEU A 45 -8.45 -1.07 7.69
C LEU A 45 -9.50 -2.15 7.96
N LEU A 46 -9.23 -3.41 7.63
CA LEU A 46 -10.14 -4.53 7.88
C LEU A 46 -10.23 -4.87 9.38
N GLY A 47 -9.15 -4.64 10.13
CA GLY A 47 -9.14 -4.65 11.59
C GLY A 47 -8.65 -5.96 12.20
N GLU A 48 -9.13 -6.25 13.42
CA GLU A 48 -8.64 -7.39 14.21
C GLU A 48 -8.82 -8.74 13.49
N GLY A 49 -7.78 -9.59 13.56
CA GLY A 49 -7.76 -10.91 12.92
C GLY A 49 -7.35 -10.91 11.46
N TRP A 50 -7.22 -9.73 10.83
CA TRP A 50 -6.65 -9.61 9.49
C TRP A 50 -5.16 -9.32 9.57
N SER A 51 -4.39 -9.94 8.68
CA SER A 51 -2.96 -9.68 8.53
C SER A 51 -2.59 -9.60 7.06
N ALA A 52 -1.43 -9.03 6.76
CA ALA A 52 -0.91 -9.03 5.41
C ALA A 52 0.55 -9.48 5.39
N GLU A 53 0.93 -10.10 4.29
CA GLU A 53 2.30 -10.46 3.96
C GLU A 53 2.70 -9.84 2.62
N SER A 54 3.97 -9.44 2.52
CA SER A 54 4.54 -8.94 1.28
C SER A 54 4.95 -10.10 0.38
N GLY A 55 4.55 -10.04 -0.89
CA GLY A 55 5.08 -10.93 -1.92
C GLY A 55 6.49 -10.54 -2.36
N PRO A 56 7.10 -11.30 -3.29
CA PRO A 56 8.43 -11.05 -3.79
C PRO A 56 8.62 -9.59 -4.25
N TRP A 57 9.62 -8.92 -3.67
CA TRP A 57 9.98 -7.53 -4.00
C TRP A 57 8.82 -6.51 -3.90
N GLY A 58 7.74 -6.84 -3.18
CA GLY A 58 6.58 -5.98 -3.03
C GLY A 58 5.72 -5.83 -4.29
N THR A 59 5.90 -6.68 -5.31
CA THR A 59 5.05 -6.66 -6.52
C THR A 59 3.69 -7.28 -6.31
N SER A 60 3.50 -8.00 -5.20
CA SER A 60 2.23 -8.53 -4.73
C SER A 60 2.15 -8.45 -3.21
N GLY A 61 0.97 -8.73 -2.66
CA GLY A 61 0.77 -8.92 -1.22
C GLY A 61 -0.45 -9.78 -0.97
N VAL A 62 -0.46 -10.51 0.14
CA VAL A 62 -1.60 -11.35 0.50
C VAL A 62 -2.19 -10.84 1.80
N VAL A 63 -3.49 -10.56 1.81
CA VAL A 63 -4.26 -10.29 3.03
C VAL A 63 -4.90 -11.59 3.50
N SER A 64 -4.50 -12.08 4.66
CA SER A 64 -5.05 -13.28 5.28
C SER A 64 -6.27 -12.94 6.12
N SER A 65 -7.33 -13.73 5.94
CA SER A 65 -8.58 -13.57 6.69
C SER A 65 -8.62 -14.36 7.99
N PRO A 66 -9.43 -13.94 8.98
CA PRO A 66 -9.67 -14.70 10.21
C PRO A 66 -10.67 -15.86 10.02
N TYR A 67 -11.07 -16.19 8.79
CA TYR A 67 -12.04 -17.25 8.51
C TYR A 67 -11.40 -18.65 8.66
N PRO A 68 -12.20 -19.72 8.87
CA PRO A 68 -11.69 -21.04 9.22
C PRO A 68 -10.67 -21.65 8.24
N THR A 69 -10.77 -21.30 6.95
CA THR A 69 -9.85 -21.77 5.91
C THR A 69 -8.57 -20.95 5.82
N GLY A 70 -8.53 -19.77 6.46
CA GLY A 70 -7.47 -18.80 6.27
C GLY A 70 -7.42 -18.24 4.85
N THR A 71 -8.58 -18.11 4.17
CA THR A 71 -8.66 -17.56 2.80
C THR A 71 -7.80 -16.31 2.66
N GLY A 72 -6.87 -16.36 1.70
CA GLY A 72 -6.00 -15.26 1.33
C GLY A 72 -6.58 -14.45 0.17
N PHE A 73 -6.44 -13.14 0.27
CA PHE A 73 -6.75 -12.18 -0.79
C PHE A 73 -5.44 -11.67 -1.36
N GLU A 74 -5.05 -12.17 -2.53
CA GLU A 74 -3.81 -11.82 -3.19
C GLU A 74 -3.99 -10.58 -4.07
N PHE A 75 -3.19 -9.56 -3.80
CA PHE A 75 -3.12 -8.31 -4.54
C PHE A 75 -2.05 -8.44 -5.61
N LEU A 76 -2.42 -8.16 -6.86
CA LEU A 76 -1.53 -8.20 -8.02
C LEU A 76 -1.98 -7.18 -9.07
N VAL A 77 -1.12 -6.92 -10.04
CA VAL A 77 -1.47 -6.14 -11.25
C VAL A 77 -1.57 -7.11 -12.42
N ASP A 78 -2.69 -7.07 -13.15
CA ASP A 78 -2.88 -7.93 -14.31
C ASP A 78 -2.25 -7.36 -15.60
N TYR A 79 -2.54 -7.99 -16.73
CA TYR A 79 -1.98 -7.60 -18.03
C TYR A 79 -2.59 -6.30 -18.59
N GLU A 80 -3.73 -5.84 -18.08
CA GLU A 80 -4.39 -4.57 -18.43
C GLU A 80 -3.95 -3.42 -17.52
N CYS A 81 -3.02 -3.72 -16.59
CA CYS A 81 -2.53 -2.83 -15.56
C CYS A 81 -3.57 -2.50 -14.48
N ASP A 82 -4.59 -3.34 -14.30
CA ASP A 82 -5.59 -3.17 -13.24
C ASP A 82 -5.12 -3.80 -11.93
N LEU A 83 -5.47 -3.17 -10.81
CA LEU A 83 -5.24 -3.73 -9.48
C LEU A 83 -6.29 -4.81 -9.19
N VAL A 84 -5.84 -6.05 -9.14
CA VAL A 84 -6.66 -7.26 -8.93
C VAL A 84 -6.51 -7.76 -7.50
N ILE A 85 -7.62 -8.23 -6.94
CA ILE A 85 -7.66 -9.02 -5.71
C ILE A 85 -8.17 -10.42 -6.07
N HIS A 86 -7.25 -11.37 -6.15
CA HIS A 86 -7.51 -12.78 -6.40
C HIS A 86 -7.79 -13.51 -5.08
N TYR A 87 -8.78 -14.39 -5.06
CA TYR A 87 -9.12 -15.18 -3.87
C TYR A 87 -9.88 -16.44 -4.24
N GLU A 88 -9.67 -17.49 -3.45
CA GLU A 88 -10.45 -18.72 -3.56
C GLU A 88 -11.66 -18.68 -2.64
N ARG A 89 -12.76 -19.30 -3.08
CA ARG A 89 -13.97 -19.43 -2.26
C ARG A 89 -14.10 -20.84 -1.74
N TYR A 90 -14.19 -20.96 -0.43
CA TYR A 90 -14.49 -22.21 0.23
C TYR A 90 -15.89 -22.17 0.84
N ALA A 91 -16.68 -23.22 0.65
CA ALA A 91 -18.07 -23.28 1.15
C ALA A 91 -18.18 -23.08 2.67
N CYS A 92 -17.15 -23.45 3.43
CA CYS A 92 -17.09 -23.29 4.87
C CYS A 92 -16.86 -21.84 5.35
N ASP A 93 -16.46 -20.92 4.47
CA ASP A 93 -16.29 -19.51 4.83
C ASP A 93 -17.60 -18.71 4.76
N ALA A 94 -18.65 -19.31 4.18
CA ALA A 94 -20.00 -18.73 4.10
C ALA A 94 -20.07 -17.33 3.44
N PHE A 95 -19.20 -17.07 2.45
CA PHE A 95 -19.24 -15.83 1.66
C PHE A 95 -20.54 -15.75 0.84
N PRO A 96 -21.13 -14.55 0.66
CA PRO A 96 -22.27 -14.35 -0.23
C PRO A 96 -22.00 -14.86 -1.65
N GLU A 97 -22.93 -15.63 -2.22
CA GLU A 97 -22.82 -16.14 -3.60
C GLU A 97 -22.76 -15.00 -4.62
N ASN A 98 -23.59 -13.97 -4.42
CA ASN A 98 -23.67 -12.78 -5.27
C ASN A 98 -23.45 -11.53 -4.41
N PRO A 99 -22.19 -11.16 -4.12
CA PRO A 99 -21.90 -9.96 -3.33
C PRO A 99 -22.26 -8.69 -4.11
N GLU A 100 -22.86 -7.72 -3.43
CA GLU A 100 -23.03 -6.37 -3.98
C GLU A 100 -21.69 -5.63 -3.92
N LEU A 101 -20.97 -5.59 -5.04
CA LEU A 101 -19.66 -4.96 -5.10
C LEU A 101 -19.76 -3.42 -5.06
N PRO A 102 -18.78 -2.73 -4.46
CA PRO A 102 -18.70 -1.28 -4.52
C PRO A 102 -18.64 -0.75 -5.96
N ARG A 103 -18.97 0.53 -6.13
CA ARG A 103 -18.84 1.21 -7.41
C ARG A 103 -17.40 1.11 -7.92
N ASP A 104 -17.25 0.87 -9.23
CA ASP A 104 -15.95 0.74 -9.91
C ASP A 104 -15.10 -0.44 -9.39
N VAL A 105 -15.76 -1.46 -8.82
CA VAL A 105 -15.18 -2.77 -8.54
C VAL A 105 -15.91 -3.80 -9.40
N HIS A 106 -15.16 -4.63 -10.11
CA HIS A 106 -15.69 -5.53 -11.11
C HIS A 106 -15.25 -6.96 -10.82
N ALA A 107 -16.17 -7.92 -10.96
CA ALA A 107 -15.83 -9.32 -10.88
C ALA A 107 -15.02 -9.75 -12.12
N CYS A 108 -14.02 -10.60 -11.91
CA CYS A 108 -13.26 -11.27 -12.96
C CYS A 108 -13.10 -12.76 -12.61
N ASP A 109 -12.48 -13.53 -13.50
CA ASP A 109 -12.16 -14.92 -13.19
C ASP A 109 -11.19 -14.97 -12.00
N GLY A 110 -11.51 -15.78 -11.00
CA GLY A 110 -10.72 -15.92 -9.77
C GLY A 110 -10.72 -14.72 -8.80
N GLY A 111 -11.47 -13.64 -9.05
CA GLY A 111 -11.38 -12.48 -8.15
C GLY A 111 -12.21 -11.25 -8.54
N ILE A 112 -11.65 -10.09 -8.20
CA ILE A 112 -12.16 -8.77 -8.57
C ILE A 112 -11.02 -7.87 -9.02
N TYR A 113 -11.32 -6.82 -9.78
CA TYR A 113 -10.41 -5.72 -10.03
C TYR A 113 -11.03 -4.37 -9.66
N LEU A 114 -10.18 -3.42 -9.27
CA LEU A 114 -10.57 -2.05 -8.97
C LEU A 114 -10.44 -1.21 -10.26
N GLY A 115 -11.57 -0.94 -10.91
CA GLY A 115 -11.63 -0.16 -12.14
C GLY A 115 -11.06 1.25 -11.95
N ALA A 116 -10.26 1.70 -12.92
CA ALA A 116 -9.57 2.99 -12.91
C ALA A 116 -8.66 3.25 -11.69
N ALA A 117 -8.32 2.21 -10.91
CA ALA A 117 -7.35 2.34 -9.85
C ALA A 117 -5.97 2.66 -10.42
N CYS A 118 -5.30 3.66 -9.86
CA CYS A 118 -3.93 3.98 -10.25
C CYS A 118 -3.10 4.50 -9.08
N ALA A 119 -1.78 4.54 -9.26
CA ALA A 119 -0.87 5.00 -8.21
C ALA A 119 -1.19 6.43 -7.72
N ALA A 120 -1.75 7.28 -8.58
CA ALA A 120 -2.10 8.66 -8.26
C ALA A 120 -3.33 8.78 -7.33
N ASP A 121 -4.13 7.72 -7.16
CA ASP A 121 -5.22 7.70 -6.18
C ASP A 121 -4.69 7.77 -4.75
N GLY A 122 -3.43 7.38 -4.54
CA GLY A 122 -2.80 7.35 -3.22
C GLY A 122 -3.13 6.08 -2.44
N LEU A 123 -2.19 5.70 -1.57
CA LEU A 123 -2.23 4.45 -0.82
C LEU A 123 -3.50 4.31 0.03
N GLU A 124 -3.92 5.38 0.69
CA GLU A 124 -5.05 5.35 1.62
C GLU A 124 -6.39 5.10 0.91
N ASP A 125 -6.59 5.70 -0.27
CA ASP A 125 -7.82 5.52 -1.05
C ASP A 125 -7.88 4.14 -1.70
N LEU A 126 -6.75 3.64 -2.21
CA LEU A 126 -6.68 2.27 -2.70
C LEU A 126 -6.96 1.27 -1.59
N ALA A 127 -6.34 1.43 -0.42
CA ALA A 127 -6.59 0.55 0.72
C ALA A 127 -8.05 0.61 1.18
N ARG A 128 -8.67 1.78 1.19
CA ARG A 128 -10.12 1.94 1.49
C ARG A 128 -10.99 1.18 0.50
N ARG A 129 -10.74 1.34 -0.80
CA ARG A 129 -11.49 0.67 -1.87
C ARG A 129 -11.33 -0.85 -1.77
N SER A 130 -10.10 -1.33 -1.60
CA SER A 130 -9.79 -2.75 -1.43
C SER A 130 -10.45 -3.35 -0.18
N ALA A 131 -10.40 -2.64 0.95
CA ALA A 131 -11.09 -3.07 2.17
C ALA A 131 -12.61 -3.14 1.95
N ALA A 132 -13.22 -2.12 1.34
CA ALA A 132 -14.65 -2.13 1.04
C ALA A 132 -15.05 -3.30 0.12
N ALA A 133 -14.20 -3.64 -0.85
CA ALA A 133 -14.43 -4.75 -1.74
C ALA A 133 -14.32 -6.11 -1.03
N ILE A 134 -13.29 -6.32 -0.20
CA ILE A 134 -13.14 -7.54 0.62
C ILE A 134 -14.32 -7.68 1.60
N ARG A 135 -14.78 -6.58 2.21
CA ARG A 135 -15.99 -6.58 3.05
C ARG A 135 -17.23 -7.02 2.28
N ALA A 136 -17.44 -6.49 1.07
CA ALA A 136 -18.54 -6.92 0.21
C ALA A 136 -18.46 -8.40 -0.16
N ILE A 137 -17.27 -8.89 -0.52
CA ILE A 137 -17.00 -10.29 -0.85
C ILE A 137 -17.31 -11.22 0.33
N THR A 138 -16.98 -10.79 1.55
CA THR A 138 -17.10 -11.62 2.75
C THR A 138 -18.39 -11.39 3.53
N GLY A 139 -19.15 -10.35 3.17
CA GLY A 139 -20.41 -9.96 3.84
C GLY A 139 -20.22 -9.37 5.24
N ARG A 140 -19.04 -8.82 5.56
CA ARG A 140 -18.69 -8.31 6.90
C ARG A 140 -17.89 -7.02 6.86
#